data_AF-A0A0G4GPR4-F1
#
_entry.id   AF-A0A0G4GPR4-F1
#
_cell.length_a   1.000
_cell.length_b   1.000
_cell.length_c   1.000
_cell.angle_alpha   90.00
_cell.angle_beta   90.00
_cell.angle_gamma   90.00
#
_symmetry.space_group_name_H-M   'P 1'
#
loop_
_entity.id
_entity.type
_entity.pdbx_description
1 polymer ?
#
loop_
_entity_poly.entity_id
_entity_poly.type
_entity_poly.pdbx_seq_one_letter_code
_entity_poly.pdbx_strand_id
1 'polypeptide(L)'
;MDCSLGLGSAECAEHAVEPTWWLYERFPNDSGIAWFVTGLATFIICYVLIKIFPDTLKRPLFERIGGARVTEQIAMGSVMQMRRNSILDPSTDLPRQEAALYLYLYQLLLGPWYGPPSAAPSFRAFRRHRREHVDHEEFYRAFRSAILVQMSSCGVSKEMVEEVAGLIDSEQEIEKQKQVGISSESKEG
;
A
#
# COMPACT_ATOMS: atom_id res chain seq x y z
N MET A 1 -4.24 0.63 -32.81
CA MET A 1 -5.09 0.26 -31.68
C MET A 1 -4.90 -1.23 -31.48
N ASP A 2 -4.04 -1.60 -30.52
CA ASP A 2 -4.42 -2.40 -29.34
C ASP A 2 -3.17 -2.95 -28.63
N CYS A 3 -3.00 -2.41 -27.42
CA CYS A 3 -2.11 -2.76 -26.30
C CYS A 3 -2.53 -4.10 -25.66
N SER A 4 -1.80 -4.82 -24.80
CA SER A 4 -0.41 -4.84 -24.32
C SER A 4 -0.30 -6.05 -23.36
N LEU A 5 0.74 -6.85 -23.58
CA LEU A 5 1.67 -7.47 -22.63
C LEU A 5 1.16 -7.91 -21.24
N GLY A 6 0.98 -9.22 -21.10
CA GLY A 6 0.99 -9.97 -19.84
C GLY A 6 2.13 -10.99 -19.81
N LEU A 7 3.37 -10.52 -19.96
CA LEU A 7 4.58 -11.32 -19.80
C LEU A 7 5.46 -10.74 -18.69
N GLY A 8 6.17 -11.67 -18.04
CA GLY A 8 6.66 -11.57 -16.68
C GLY A 8 7.76 -10.53 -16.44
N SER A 9 7.97 -10.28 -15.16
CA SER A 9 8.91 -9.33 -14.55
C SER A 9 10.40 -9.65 -14.78
N ALA A 10 10.77 -10.16 -15.95
CA ALA A 10 12.15 -10.30 -16.42
C ALA A 10 12.43 -9.38 -17.62
N GLU A 11 11.44 -9.07 -18.46
CA GLU A 11 11.64 -8.25 -19.67
C GLU A 11 11.73 -6.75 -19.37
N CYS A 12 11.22 -6.26 -18.23
CA CYS A 12 11.42 -4.87 -17.83
C CYS A 12 12.84 -4.57 -17.32
N ALA A 13 13.66 -5.59 -17.04
CA ALA A 13 15.07 -5.41 -16.71
C ALA A 13 15.95 -5.26 -17.96
N GLU A 14 15.48 -5.69 -19.14
CA GLU A 14 16.23 -5.54 -20.40
C GLU A 14 16.16 -4.11 -20.96
N HIS A 15 15.10 -3.35 -20.68
CA HIS A 15 14.97 -1.98 -21.18
C HIS A 15 15.60 -0.89 -20.31
N ALA A 16 16.14 -1.23 -19.12
CA ALA A 16 17.03 -0.34 -18.39
C ALA A 16 18.49 -0.41 -18.88
N VAL A 17 18.76 -1.25 -19.88
CA VAL A 17 20.09 -1.50 -20.46
C VAL A 17 20.08 -1.14 -21.96
N GLU A 18 19.58 0.06 -22.29
CA GLU A 18 20.02 0.68 -23.54
C GLU A 18 21.41 1.29 -23.37
N PRO A 19 22.28 1.15 -24.38
CA PRO A 19 23.58 0.59 -24.13
C PRO A 19 24.60 1.70 -23.90
N THR A 20 25.45 1.49 -22.92
CA THR A 20 26.70 2.23 -22.71
C THR A 20 27.71 2.03 -23.87
N TRP A 21 27.26 1.63 -25.07
CA TRP A 21 28.10 1.32 -26.23
C TRP A 21 29.02 2.48 -26.64
N TRP A 22 28.64 3.74 -26.36
CA TRP A 22 29.50 4.90 -26.60
C TRP A 22 30.71 4.98 -25.65
N LEU A 23 30.67 4.31 -24.50
CA LEU A 23 31.86 4.08 -23.66
C LEU A 23 32.79 3.02 -24.27
N TYR A 24 32.29 2.14 -25.16
CA TYR A 24 33.09 1.11 -25.82
C TYR A 24 33.97 1.67 -26.95
N GLU A 25 33.57 2.74 -27.62
CA GLU A 25 34.39 3.36 -28.68
C GLU A 25 35.53 4.22 -28.13
N ARG A 26 35.48 4.62 -26.86
CA ARG A 26 36.42 5.61 -26.29
C ARG A 26 37.58 5.03 -25.50
N PHE A 27 37.61 3.71 -25.27
CA PHE A 27 38.66 3.03 -24.50
C PHE A 27 39.09 1.72 -25.18
N PRO A 28 39.98 1.77 -26.20
CA PRO A 28 40.52 0.57 -26.79
C PRO A 28 41.50 -0.11 -25.83
N ASN A 29 41.11 -1.29 -25.33
CA ASN A 29 42.00 -2.42 -25.04
C ASN A 29 43.18 -2.28 -24.05
N ASP A 30 43.14 -1.41 -23.05
CA ASP A 30 44.10 -1.50 -21.94
C ASP A 30 43.44 -1.64 -20.57
N SER A 31 43.72 -2.79 -19.96
CA SER A 31 43.41 -3.23 -18.60
C SER A 31 42.04 -3.93 -18.40
N GLY A 32 42.06 -5.27 -18.42
CA GLY A 32 41.03 -6.10 -17.78
C GLY A 32 40.77 -5.74 -16.30
N ILE A 33 41.68 -4.97 -15.68
CA ILE A 33 41.53 -4.37 -14.35
C ILE A 33 40.38 -3.35 -14.34
N ALA A 34 40.24 -2.49 -15.34
CA ALA A 34 39.12 -1.54 -15.39
C ALA A 34 37.77 -2.27 -15.49
N TRP A 35 37.68 -3.33 -16.28
CA TRP A 35 36.50 -4.19 -16.36
C TRP A 35 36.20 -4.90 -15.04
N PHE A 36 37.22 -5.43 -14.38
CA PHE A 36 37.07 -6.07 -13.07
C PHE A 36 36.61 -5.08 -11.98
N VAL A 37 37.19 -3.88 -11.93
CA VAL A 37 36.82 -2.85 -10.96
C VAL A 37 35.40 -2.36 -11.19
N THR A 38 34.98 -2.18 -12.46
CA THR A 38 33.61 -1.74 -12.78
C THR A 38 32.60 -2.84 -12.46
N GLY A 39 32.89 -4.10 -12.82
CA GLY A 39 32.04 -5.24 -12.47
C GLY A 39 31.92 -5.47 -10.96
N LEU A 40 33.04 -5.36 -10.23
CA LEU A 40 33.07 -5.46 -8.77
C LEU A 40 32.31 -4.32 -8.10
N ALA A 41 32.46 -3.09 -8.59
CA ALA A 41 31.72 -1.94 -8.09
C ALA A 41 30.21 -2.11 -8.28
N THR A 42 29.76 -2.53 -9.46
CA THR A 42 28.35 -2.85 -9.73
C THR A 42 27.85 -3.98 -8.84
N PHE A 43 28.63 -5.04 -8.67
CA PHE A 43 28.28 -6.16 -7.79
C PHE A 43 28.13 -5.71 -6.32
N ILE A 44 29.06 -4.89 -5.82
CA ILE A 44 28.99 -4.34 -4.46
C ILE A 44 27.76 -3.45 -4.31
N ILE A 45 27.49 -2.57 -5.28
CA ILE A 45 26.30 -1.70 -5.24
C ILE A 45 25.03 -2.55 -5.22
N CYS A 46 24.89 -3.53 -6.11
CA CYS A 46 23.74 -4.44 -6.12
C CYS A 46 23.62 -5.23 -4.81
N TYR A 47 24.73 -5.79 -4.30
CA TYR A 47 24.76 -6.55 -3.05
C TYR A 47 24.38 -5.68 -1.85
N VAL A 48 24.91 -4.46 -1.78
CA VAL A 48 24.59 -3.48 -0.75
C VAL A 48 23.12 -3.05 -0.85
N LEU A 49 22.59 -2.81 -2.05
CA LEU A 49 21.18 -2.48 -2.24
C LEU A 49 20.27 -3.64 -1.79
N ILE A 50 20.61 -4.89 -2.12
CA ILE A 50 19.87 -6.09 -1.68
C ILE A 50 19.95 -6.27 -0.16
N LYS A 51 21.11 -5.98 0.46
CA LYS A 51 21.33 -6.13 1.90
C LYS A 51 20.76 -4.99 2.75
N ILE A 52 20.82 -3.77 2.25
CA ILE A 52 20.32 -2.57 2.95
C ILE A 52 18.83 -2.38 2.71
N PHE A 53 18.33 -2.71 1.52
CA PHE A 53 16.92 -2.63 1.18
C PHE A 53 16.35 -3.99 0.77
N PRO A 54 16.41 -5.02 1.64
CA PRO A 54 15.76 -6.30 1.35
C PRO A 54 14.24 -6.13 1.20
N ASP A 55 13.68 -5.09 1.81
CA ASP A 55 12.24 -4.79 1.79
C ASP A 55 11.77 -4.08 0.52
N THR A 56 12.63 -3.37 -0.24
CA THR A 56 12.22 -2.80 -1.54
C THR A 56 12.11 -3.84 -2.64
N LEU A 57 12.69 -5.03 -2.45
CA LEU A 57 12.52 -6.17 -3.36
C LEU A 57 11.31 -7.03 -3.00
N LYS A 58 10.70 -6.82 -1.83
CA LYS A 58 9.46 -7.50 -1.48
C LYS A 58 8.33 -6.90 -2.30
N ARG A 59 7.54 -7.77 -2.94
CA ARG A 59 6.29 -7.36 -3.58
C ARG A 59 5.45 -6.56 -2.58
N PRO A 60 4.76 -5.49 -3.02
CA PRO A 60 3.92 -4.70 -2.12
C PRO A 60 2.88 -5.60 -1.43
N LEU A 61 2.47 -5.22 -0.23
CA LEU A 61 1.52 -5.98 0.58
C LEU A 61 0.22 -6.24 -0.18
N PHE A 62 -0.20 -5.27 -1.00
CA PHE A 62 -1.29 -5.41 -1.97
C PHE A 62 -1.16 -6.67 -2.86
N GLU A 63 -0.01 -6.87 -3.51
CA GLU A 63 0.22 -8.04 -4.36
C GLU A 63 0.33 -9.32 -3.54
N ARG A 64 0.95 -9.26 -2.36
CA ARG A 64 1.10 -10.41 -1.45
C ARG A 64 -0.25 -10.95 -0.95
N ILE A 65 -1.23 -10.07 -0.75
CA ILE A 65 -2.60 -10.41 -0.31
C ILE A 65 -3.46 -10.97 -1.46
N GLY A 66 -3.01 -10.86 -2.71
CA GLY A 66 -3.76 -11.31 -3.89
C GLY A 66 -4.35 -10.18 -4.74
N GLY A 67 -3.87 -8.95 -4.54
CA GLY A 67 -4.11 -7.79 -5.40
C GLY A 67 -5.55 -7.28 -5.36
N ALA A 68 -6.00 -6.73 -6.50
CA ALA A 68 -7.26 -6.00 -6.59
C ALA A 68 -8.47 -6.87 -6.23
N ARG A 69 -8.52 -8.10 -6.75
CA ARG A 69 -9.66 -9.01 -6.56
C ARG A 69 -9.87 -9.38 -5.10
N VAL A 70 -8.80 -9.70 -4.37
CA VAL A 70 -8.91 -10.04 -2.94
C VAL A 70 -9.24 -8.79 -2.12
N THR A 71 -8.65 -7.65 -2.45
CA THR A 71 -8.94 -6.37 -1.79
C THR A 71 -10.39 -5.95 -1.94
N GLU A 72 -10.98 -6.13 -3.14
CA GLU A 72 -12.39 -5.89 -3.41
C GLU A 72 -13.30 -6.80 -2.58
N GLN A 73 -12.98 -8.10 -2.49
CA GLN A 73 -13.73 -9.04 -1.66
C GLN A 73 -13.68 -8.67 -0.18
N ILE A 74 -12.51 -8.28 0.33
CA ILE A 74 -12.34 -7.80 1.71
C ILE A 74 -13.20 -6.56 1.94
N ALA A 75 -13.16 -5.57 1.03
CA ALA A 75 -13.93 -4.35 1.15
C ALA A 75 -15.44 -4.63 1.18
N MET A 76 -15.95 -5.40 0.21
CA MET A 76 -17.36 -5.77 0.13
C MET A 76 -17.83 -6.52 1.38
N GLY A 77 -17.09 -7.55 1.80
CA GLY A 77 -17.40 -8.32 3.00
C GLY A 77 -17.42 -7.45 4.26
N SER A 78 -16.49 -6.51 4.36
CA SER A 78 -16.33 -5.65 5.54
C SER A 78 -17.48 -4.65 5.64
N VAL A 79 -17.84 -4.00 4.52
CA VAL A 79 -18.99 -3.09 4.46
C VAL A 79 -20.28 -3.83 4.80
N MET A 80 -20.47 -5.03 4.24
CA MET A 80 -21.65 -5.84 4.52
C MET A 80 -21.75 -6.24 6.00
N GLN A 81 -20.63 -6.61 6.62
CA GLN A 81 -20.57 -6.90 8.04
C GLN A 81 -20.88 -5.66 8.90
N MET A 82 -20.28 -4.52 8.58
CA MET A 82 -20.52 -3.27 9.31
C MET A 82 -21.96 -2.76 9.14
N ARG A 83 -22.58 -2.95 7.97
CA ARG A 83 -24.00 -2.65 7.74
C ARG A 83 -24.92 -3.54 8.56
N ARG A 84 -24.67 -4.85 8.59
CA ARG A 84 -25.44 -5.80 9.43
C ARG A 84 -25.38 -5.42 10.90
N ASN A 85 -24.23 -4.93 11.36
CA ASN A 85 -24.02 -4.46 12.72
C ASN A 85 -24.50 -3.03 12.96
N SER A 86 -25.24 -2.42 12.02
CA SER A 86 -25.77 -1.05 12.17
C SER A 86 -24.71 0.04 12.39
N ILE A 87 -23.46 -0.20 11.98
CA ILE A 87 -22.35 0.74 12.12
C ILE A 87 -22.39 1.82 11.02
N LEU A 88 -22.78 1.40 9.80
CA LEU A 88 -22.86 2.26 8.63
C LEU A 88 -24.28 2.80 8.43
N ASP A 89 -24.34 4.01 7.90
CA ASP A 89 -25.57 4.68 7.51
C ASP A 89 -26.26 3.90 6.37
N PRO A 90 -27.49 3.41 6.58
CA PRO A 90 -28.21 2.66 5.56
C PRO A 90 -28.66 3.55 4.38
N SER A 91 -28.73 4.87 4.56
CA SER A 91 -29.16 5.82 3.54
C SER A 91 -28.11 6.06 2.45
N THR A 92 -26.83 5.79 2.73
CA THR A 92 -25.79 5.89 1.71
C THR A 92 -25.74 4.62 0.87
N ASP A 93 -25.68 4.78 -0.45
CA ASP A 93 -25.59 3.68 -1.40
C ASP A 93 -24.46 2.71 -1.07
N LEU A 94 -24.80 1.41 -1.05
CA LEU A 94 -23.88 0.33 -0.74
C LEU A 94 -22.63 0.33 -1.66
N PRO A 95 -22.75 0.43 -3.01
CA PRO A 95 -21.59 0.46 -3.89
C PRO A 95 -20.62 1.62 -3.58
N ARG A 96 -21.15 2.74 -3.09
CA ARG A 96 -20.33 3.90 -2.73
C ARG A 96 -19.53 3.64 -1.46
N GLN A 97 -20.11 2.96 -0.48
CA GLN A 97 -19.42 2.54 0.74
C GLN A 97 -18.32 1.51 0.42
N GLU A 98 -18.62 0.55 -0.44
CA GLU A 98 -17.68 -0.49 -0.90
C GLU A 98 -16.49 0.13 -1.64
N ALA A 99 -16.75 1.02 -2.61
CA ALA A 99 -15.71 1.72 -3.35
C ALA A 99 -14.83 2.59 -2.43
N ALA A 100 -15.43 3.28 -1.46
CA ALA A 100 -14.67 4.08 -0.49
C ALA A 100 -13.75 3.20 0.36
N LEU A 101 -14.21 2.03 0.81
CA LEU A 101 -13.38 1.11 1.58
C LEU A 101 -12.29 0.46 0.72
N TYR A 102 -12.62 0.05 -0.52
CA TYR A 102 -11.65 -0.51 -1.45
C TYR A 102 -10.49 0.47 -1.70
N LEU A 103 -10.79 1.73 -2.01
CA LEU A 103 -9.76 2.72 -2.29
C LEU A 103 -8.90 3.03 -1.06
N TYR A 104 -9.49 3.03 0.13
CA TYR A 104 -8.75 3.12 1.38
C TYR A 104 -7.77 1.95 1.54
N LEU A 105 -8.24 0.71 1.40
CA LEU A 105 -7.40 -0.48 1.52
C LEU A 105 -6.32 -0.51 0.44
N TYR A 106 -6.66 -0.16 -0.79
CA TYR A 106 -5.71 -0.06 -1.89
C TYR A 106 -4.54 0.88 -1.56
N GLN A 107 -4.83 2.05 -1.00
CA GLN A 107 -3.81 2.99 -0.55
C GLN A 107 -2.98 2.44 0.61
N LEU A 108 -3.65 1.87 1.62
CA LEU A 108 -2.99 1.30 2.80
C LEU A 108 -2.00 0.19 2.43
N LEU A 109 -2.39 -0.69 1.51
CA LEU A 109 -1.65 -1.90 1.13
C LEU A 109 -0.54 -1.65 0.10
N LEU A 110 -0.63 -0.58 -0.68
CA LEU A 110 0.44 -0.16 -1.59
C LEU A 110 1.56 0.61 -0.86
N GLY A 111 1.26 1.18 0.29
CA GLY A 111 2.20 1.96 1.09
C GLY A 111 2.57 3.30 0.45
N PRO A 112 3.45 4.07 1.12
CA PRO A 112 3.79 5.46 0.73
C PRO A 112 4.57 5.59 -0.58
N TRP A 113 4.99 4.48 -1.19
CA TRP A 113 5.90 4.46 -2.33
C TRP A 113 5.21 4.50 -3.70
N TYR A 114 3.91 4.20 -3.78
CA TYR A 114 3.20 3.97 -5.05
C TYR A 114 2.25 5.09 -5.49
N GLY A 115 2.32 6.28 -4.89
CA GLY A 115 1.61 7.47 -5.36
C GLY A 115 1.43 8.54 -4.28
N PRO A 116 1.19 9.81 -4.65
CA PRO A 116 1.03 10.87 -3.66
C PRO A 116 -0.19 10.57 -2.76
N PRO A 117 -0.06 10.74 -1.43
CA PRO A 117 -1.11 10.43 -0.46
C PRO A 117 -2.39 11.29 -0.59
N SER A 118 -2.44 12.21 -1.56
CA SER A 118 -3.47 13.24 -1.71
C SER A 118 -4.69 12.84 -2.54
N ALA A 119 -4.64 11.75 -3.31
CA ALA A 119 -5.72 11.40 -4.26
C ALA A 119 -6.62 10.23 -3.83
N ALA A 120 -6.21 9.42 -2.85
CA ALA A 120 -7.03 8.31 -2.37
C ALA A 120 -7.88 8.71 -1.15
N PRO A 121 -9.09 8.17 -1.00
CA PRO A 121 -9.97 8.51 0.11
C PRO A 121 -9.31 8.06 1.41
N SER A 122 -8.83 9.02 2.19
CA SER A 122 -8.37 8.78 3.57
C SER A 122 -9.42 8.02 4.38
N PHE A 123 -9.00 7.36 5.47
CA PHE A 123 -9.92 6.80 6.48
C PHE A 123 -11.04 7.78 6.88
N ARG A 124 -10.74 9.09 6.92
CA ARG A 124 -11.70 10.18 7.14
C ARG A 124 -12.83 10.20 6.11
N ALA A 125 -12.56 9.89 4.84
CA ALA A 125 -13.57 9.84 3.79
C ALA A 125 -14.53 8.66 4.00
N PHE A 126 -14.02 7.46 4.32
CA PHE A 126 -14.87 6.31 4.63
C PHE A 126 -15.67 6.52 5.93
N ARG A 127 -15.07 7.14 6.95
CA ARG A 127 -15.75 7.48 8.22
C ARG A 127 -17.02 8.31 8.05
N ARG A 128 -17.15 9.09 6.97
CA ARG A 128 -18.38 9.86 6.69
C ARG A 128 -19.62 8.98 6.52
N HIS A 129 -19.46 7.69 6.29
CA HIS A 129 -20.55 6.72 6.19
C HIS A 129 -20.97 6.12 7.53
N ARG A 130 -20.35 6.53 8.65
CA ARG A 130 -20.73 6.13 10.00
C ARG A 130 -22.12 6.70 10.37
N ARG A 131 -22.94 5.92 11.07
CA ARG A 131 -24.18 6.45 11.68
C ARG A 131 -23.90 7.53 12.71
N GLU A 132 -24.81 8.47 12.86
CA GLU A 132 -24.67 9.60 13.77
C GLU A 132 -24.46 9.19 15.24
N HIS A 133 -25.14 8.13 15.70
CA HIS A 133 -25.08 7.64 17.07
C HIS A 133 -23.90 6.70 17.38
N VAL A 134 -23.14 6.29 16.36
CA VAL A 134 -21.99 5.40 16.57
C VAL A 134 -20.80 6.25 16.94
N ASP A 135 -20.20 5.99 18.09
CA ASP A 135 -19.05 6.76 18.53
C ASP A 135 -17.81 6.47 17.65
N HIS A 136 -16.76 7.28 17.78
CA HIS A 136 -15.59 7.14 16.93
C HIS A 136 -14.80 5.85 17.20
N GLU A 137 -14.69 5.45 18.46
CA GLU A 137 -13.94 4.26 18.89
C GLU A 137 -14.70 2.98 18.57
N GLU A 138 -16.02 2.98 18.74
CA GLU A 138 -16.92 1.91 18.32
C GLU A 138 -16.83 1.68 16.81
N PHE A 139 -16.94 2.76 16.01
CA PHE A 139 -16.78 2.68 14.57
C PHE A 139 -15.42 2.09 14.19
N TYR A 140 -14.34 2.59 14.81
CA TYR A 140 -13.00 2.14 14.50
C TYR A 140 -12.78 0.66 14.87
N ARG A 141 -13.23 0.22 16.05
CA ARG A 141 -13.15 -1.20 16.45
C ARG A 141 -13.91 -2.09 15.49
N ALA A 142 -15.13 -1.69 15.11
CA ALA A 142 -15.95 -2.45 14.17
C ALA A 142 -15.32 -2.50 12.77
N PHE A 143 -14.78 -1.38 12.31
CA PHE A 143 -14.05 -1.25 11.05
C PHE A 143 -12.84 -2.17 10.99
N ARG A 144 -11.94 -2.06 11.97
CA ARG A 144 -10.74 -2.88 12.09
C ARG A 144 -11.11 -4.36 12.17
N SER A 145 -12.06 -4.71 13.04
CA SER A 145 -12.51 -6.10 13.18
C SER A 145 -13.10 -6.65 11.89
N ALA A 146 -13.88 -5.87 11.14
CA ALA A 146 -14.47 -6.32 9.89
C ALA A 146 -13.38 -6.63 8.85
N ILE A 147 -12.41 -5.73 8.68
CA ILE A 147 -11.30 -5.93 7.73
C ILE A 147 -10.51 -7.20 8.07
N LEU A 148 -10.07 -7.36 9.32
CA LEU A 148 -9.22 -8.50 9.71
C LEU A 148 -9.95 -9.85 9.61
N VAL A 149 -11.25 -9.87 9.94
CA VAL A 149 -12.10 -11.07 9.77
C VAL A 149 -12.26 -11.42 8.29
N GLN A 150 -12.49 -10.43 7.43
CA GLN A 150 -12.62 -10.68 6.00
C GLN A 150 -11.30 -11.10 5.35
N MET A 151 -10.17 -10.50 5.74
CA MET A 151 -8.85 -10.95 5.30
C MET A 151 -8.61 -12.42 5.63
N SER A 152 -8.92 -12.81 6.87
CA SER A 152 -8.81 -14.21 7.30
C SER A 152 -9.73 -15.12 6.49
N SER A 153 -10.95 -14.66 6.18
CA SER A 153 -11.94 -15.39 5.38
C SER A 153 -11.52 -15.54 3.91
N CYS A 154 -10.76 -14.58 3.38
CA CYS A 154 -10.15 -14.63 2.05
C CYS A 154 -8.87 -15.49 2.00
N GLY A 155 -8.47 -16.13 3.10
CA GLY A 155 -7.29 -16.99 3.16
C GLY A 155 -5.96 -16.23 3.24
N VAL A 156 -5.99 -14.95 3.62
CA VAL A 156 -4.77 -14.16 3.84
C VAL A 156 -4.01 -14.74 5.04
N SER A 157 -2.68 -14.84 4.93
CA SER A 157 -1.87 -15.43 5.99
C SER A 157 -1.93 -14.59 7.28
N LYS A 158 -1.81 -15.26 8.43
CA LYS A 158 -1.86 -14.60 9.75
C LYS A 158 -0.81 -13.48 9.87
N GLU A 159 0.39 -13.69 9.35
CA GLU A 159 1.47 -12.69 9.32
C GLU A 159 1.05 -11.43 8.57
N MET A 160 0.42 -11.55 7.40
CA MET A 160 -0.07 -10.40 6.64
C MET A 160 -1.27 -9.73 7.31
N VAL A 161 -2.14 -10.50 7.96
CA VAL A 161 -3.25 -9.95 8.76
C VAL A 161 -2.71 -9.11 9.93
N GLU A 162 -1.68 -9.59 10.63
CA GLU A 162 -1.00 -8.86 11.70
C GLU A 162 -0.29 -7.61 11.18
N GLU A 163 0.35 -7.69 10.01
CA GLU A 163 0.97 -6.55 9.34
C GLU A 163 -0.06 -5.45 9.02
N VAL A 164 -1.20 -5.81 8.42
CA VAL A 164 -2.29 -4.86 8.12
C VAL A 164 -2.92 -4.31 9.40
N ALA A 165 -3.07 -5.14 10.44
CA ALA A 165 -3.56 -4.68 11.73
C ALA A 165 -2.69 -3.55 12.30
N GLY A 166 -1.36 -3.71 12.24
CA GLY A 166 -0.41 -2.68 12.66
C GLY A 166 -0.49 -1.39 11.85
N LEU A 167 -0.75 -1.48 10.54
CA LEU A 167 -0.94 -0.31 9.68
C LEU A 167 -2.22 0.46 10.04
N ILE A 168 -3.34 -0.24 10.24
CA ILE A 168 -4.62 0.37 10.64
C ILE A 168 -4.49 1.04 12.03
N ASP A 169 -3.81 0.40 12.97
CA ASP A 169 -3.56 0.93 14.33
C ASP A 169 -2.69 2.20 14.28
N SER A 170 -1.66 2.21 13.43
CA SER A 170 -0.78 3.36 13.25
C SER A 170 -1.51 4.57 12.66
N GLU A 171 -2.41 4.37 11.69
CA GLU A 171 -3.21 5.47 11.13
C GLU A 171 -4.16 6.09 12.16
N GLN A 172 -4.72 5.28 13.07
CA GLN A 172 -5.58 5.79 14.14
C GLN A 172 -4.79 6.69 15.09
N GLU A 173 -3.58 6.28 15.46
CA GLU A 173 -2.71 7.04 16.35
C GLU A 173 -2.30 8.38 15.71
N ILE A 174 -1.96 8.38 14.42
CA ILE A 174 -1.68 9.61 13.66
C ILE A 174 -2.91 10.54 13.65
N GLU A 175 -4.12 10.01 13.49
CA GLU A 175 -5.33 10.82 13.50
C GLU A 175 -5.63 11.40 14.90
N LYS A 176 -5.41 10.62 15.97
CA LYS A 176 -5.52 11.08 17.36
C LYS A 176 -4.56 12.22 17.65
N GLN A 177 -3.29 12.08 17.26
CA GLN A 177 -2.27 13.12 17.45
C GLN A 177 -2.59 14.41 16.69
N LYS A 178 -3.11 14.32 15.47
CA LYS A 178 -3.57 15.50 14.70
C LYS A 178 -4.71 16.25 15.40
N GLN A 179 -5.62 15.55 16.06
CA GLN A 179 -6.70 16.21 16.81
C GLN A 179 -6.19 16.91 18.07
N VAL A 180 -5.18 16.35 18.74
CA VAL A 180 -4.54 16.97 19.92
C VAL A 180 -3.70 18.19 19.53
N GLY A 181 -2.93 18.12 18.45
CA GLY A 181 -2.09 19.23 17.98
C GLY A 181 -2.87 20.46 17.53
N ILE A 182 -4.06 20.27 16.94
CA ILE A 182 -4.96 21.38 16.57
C ILE A 182 -5.60 22.02 17.81
N SER A 183 -5.80 21.26 18.89
CA SER A 183 -6.36 21.78 20.15
C SER A 183 -5.41 22.69 20.91
N SER A 184 -4.09 22.62 20.68
CA SER A 184 -3.09 23.46 21.35
C SER A 184 -2.86 24.82 20.69
N GLU A 185 -3.14 24.96 19.38
CA GLU A 185 -2.92 26.23 18.66
C GLU A 185 -4.09 27.22 18.76
N SER A 186 -5.25 26.81 19.30
CA SER A 186 -6.44 27.68 19.42
C SER A 186 -6.58 28.38 20.79
N LYS A 187 -5.54 28.43 21.62
CA LYS A 187 -5.58 29.10 22.95
C LYS A 187 -4.67 30.33 23.09
N GLU A 188 -3.97 30.72 22.05
CA GLU A 188 -3.25 32.01 22.00
C GLU A 188 -3.81 32.86 20.86
N GLY A 189 -4.92 33.53 21.12
CA GLY A 189 -5.57 34.49 20.23
C GLY A 189 -6.41 35.48 21.02
#